data_AF-A0A183D3M4-F1
#
_entry.id   AF-A0A183D3M4-F1
#
_cell.length_a   1.000
_cell.length_b   1.000
_cell.length_c   1.000
_cell.angle_alpha   90.00
_cell.angle_beta   90.00
_cell.angle_gamma   90.00
#
_symmetry.space_group_name_H-M   'P 1'
#
loop_
_entity.id
_entity.type
_entity.pdbx_description
1 polymer ?
#
loop_
_entity_poly.entity_id
_entity_poly.type
_entity_poly.pdbx_seq_one_letter_code
_entity_poly.pdbx_strand_id
1 'polypeptide(L)'
;MKAHCLSKEDKANIEKLREAVKSELTPYYDTDFNLLRWLQGHGNNFEVVIPKLKSHLRFRRSKWDLDHVADKPRNHPLHSHWKPRVYCF
;
A
#
# COMPACT_ATOMS: atom_id res chain seq x y z
N MET A 1 -9.79 3.97 -24.14
CA MET A 1 -9.72 3.54 -22.74
C MET A 1 -10.55 4.51 -21.91
N LYS A 2 -11.59 4.07 -21.19
CA LYS A 2 -12.36 4.96 -20.32
C LYS A 2 -11.50 5.24 -19.07
N ALA A 3 -11.17 6.49 -18.81
CA ALA A 3 -10.62 6.89 -17.53
C ALA A 3 -11.68 6.58 -16.47
N HIS A 4 -11.42 5.58 -15.62
CA HIS A 4 -12.31 5.28 -14.52
C HIS A 4 -12.13 6.38 -13.48
N CYS A 5 -12.97 7.40 -13.54
CA CYS A 5 -13.00 8.42 -12.52
C CYS A 5 -13.52 7.80 -11.21
N LEU A 6 -12.91 8.19 -10.08
CA LEU A 6 -13.40 7.80 -8.76
C LEU A 6 -14.80 8.37 -8.57
N SER A 7 -15.75 7.53 -8.15
CA SER A 7 -17.08 8.01 -7.80
C SER A 7 -17.01 8.95 -6.59
N LYS A 8 -18.05 9.77 -6.40
CA LYS A 8 -18.13 10.64 -5.21
C LYS A 8 -18.13 9.80 -3.91
N GLU A 9 -18.75 8.64 -3.96
CA GLU A 9 -18.79 7.68 -2.85
C GLU A 9 -17.39 7.11 -2.55
N ASP A 10 -16.65 6.69 -3.58
CA ASP A 10 -15.27 6.21 -3.41
C ASP A 10 -14.40 7.26 -2.73
N LYS A 11 -14.49 8.52 -3.19
CA LYS A 11 -13.73 9.63 -2.59
C LYS A 11 -14.09 9.84 -1.12
N ALA A 12 -15.37 9.80 -0.77
CA ALA A 12 -15.82 9.94 0.61
C ALA A 12 -15.32 8.78 1.50
N ASN A 13 -15.36 7.55 0.98
CA ASN A 13 -14.89 6.37 1.69
C ASN A 13 -13.35 6.38 1.87
N ILE A 14 -12.61 6.80 0.83
CA ILE A 14 -11.16 6.98 0.89
C ILE A 14 -10.81 7.99 1.97
N GLU A 15 -11.45 9.15 2.00
CA GLU A 15 -11.13 10.19 2.97
C GLU A 15 -11.46 9.76 4.40
N LYS A 16 -12.60 9.08 4.60
CA LYS A 16 -12.95 8.46 5.88
C LYS A 16 -11.89 7.45 6.34
N LEU A 17 -11.40 6.61 5.43
CA LEU A 17 -10.36 5.63 5.73
C LEU A 17 -9.01 6.32 6.03
N ARG A 18 -8.65 7.32 5.24
CA ARG A 18 -7.42 8.12 5.39
C ARG A 18 -7.35 8.72 6.79
N GLU A 19 -8.40 9.39 7.23
CA GLU A 19 -8.46 9.96 8.58
C GLU A 19 -8.39 8.88 9.67
N ALA A 20 -9.04 7.72 9.48
CA ALA A 20 -9.01 6.64 10.47
C ALA A 20 -7.62 6.00 10.68
N VAL A 21 -6.74 6.04 9.67
CA VAL A 21 -5.41 5.40 9.67
C VAL A 21 -4.24 6.39 9.55
N LYS A 22 -4.54 7.70 9.66
CA LYS A 22 -3.60 8.82 9.46
C LYS A 22 -2.32 8.72 10.28
N SER A 23 -2.40 8.22 11.52
CA SER A 23 -1.25 8.01 12.41
C SER A 23 -0.23 6.98 11.89
N GLU A 24 -0.70 6.01 11.10
CA GLU A 24 0.12 4.94 10.56
C GLU A 24 0.53 5.17 9.10
N LEU A 25 -0.11 6.10 8.40
CA LEU A 25 0.14 6.40 7.00
C LEU A 25 1.56 6.96 6.76
N THR A 26 2.13 6.60 5.61
CA THR A 26 3.41 7.11 5.12
C THR A 26 3.17 7.81 3.77
N PRO A 27 4.02 8.77 3.35
CA PRO A 27 3.86 9.44 2.06
C PRO A 27 3.84 8.49 0.86
N TYR A 28 4.58 7.38 0.93
CA TYR A 28 4.58 6.34 -0.10
C TYR A 28 3.21 5.64 -0.22
N TYR A 29 2.50 5.47 0.90
CA TYR A 29 1.24 4.74 0.93
C TYR A 29 0.00 5.65 0.82
N ASP A 30 0.15 6.96 1.08
CA ASP A 30 -0.92 7.96 1.06
C ASP A 30 -1.35 8.34 -0.36
N THR A 31 -2.00 7.40 -1.05
CA THR A 31 -2.61 7.64 -2.35
C THR A 31 -4.02 7.08 -2.37
N ASP A 32 -4.90 7.75 -3.11
CA ASP A 32 -6.28 7.31 -3.31
C ASP A 32 -6.34 5.87 -3.86
N PHE A 33 -5.41 5.53 -4.76
CA PHE A 33 -5.31 4.18 -5.34
C PHE A 33 -5.01 3.11 -4.29
N ASN A 34 -4.07 3.35 -3.37
CA ASN A 34 -3.73 2.38 -2.34
C ASN A 34 -4.87 2.18 -1.36
N LEU A 35 -5.50 3.26 -0.91
CA LEU A 35 -6.63 3.21 0.02
C LEU A 35 -7.86 2.56 -0.62
N LEU A 36 -8.13 2.88 -1.88
CA LEU A 36 -9.22 2.25 -2.64
C LEU A 36 -9.02 0.73 -2.79
N ARG A 37 -7.78 0.27 -3.02
CA ARG A 37 -7.49 -1.17 -3.12
C ARG A 37 -7.89 -1.93 -1.85
N TRP A 38 -7.65 -1.34 -0.68
CA TRP A 38 -8.06 -1.93 0.60
C TRP A 38 -9.57 -1.93 0.77
N LEU A 39 -10.22 -0.82 0.42
CA LEU A 39 -11.68 -0.71 0.45
C LEU A 39 -12.35 -1.75 -0.44
N GLN A 40 -11.94 -1.85 -1.70
CA GLN A 40 -12.48 -2.81 -2.66
C GLN A 40 -12.17 -4.26 -2.27
N GLY A 41 -10.94 -4.54 -1.82
CA GLY A 41 -10.52 -5.89 -1.41
C GLY A 41 -11.24 -6.44 -0.18
N HIS A 42 -11.91 -5.58 0.59
CA HIS A 42 -12.66 -5.96 1.79
C HIS A 42 -14.14 -5.53 1.74
N GLY A 43 -14.66 -5.23 0.54
CA GLY A 43 -16.08 -4.93 0.33
C GLY A 43 -16.58 -3.70 1.10
N ASN A 44 -15.76 -2.64 1.21
CA ASN A 44 -16.05 -1.41 1.97
C ASN A 44 -16.39 -1.64 3.46
N ASN A 45 -16.01 -2.78 4.04
CA ASN A 45 -16.24 -3.06 5.45
C ASN A 45 -15.16 -2.39 6.33
N PHE A 46 -15.47 -1.21 6.87
CA PHE A 46 -14.55 -0.42 7.69
C PHE A 46 -14.12 -1.13 8.99
N GLU A 47 -15.00 -1.91 9.62
CA GLU A 47 -14.69 -2.67 10.84
C GLU A 47 -13.57 -3.70 10.62
N VAL A 48 -13.47 -4.21 9.39
CA VAL A 48 -12.43 -5.17 8.99
C VAL A 48 -11.20 -4.46 8.42
N VAL A 49 -11.41 -3.45 7.56
CA VAL A 49 -10.34 -2.74 6.86
C VAL A 49 -9.45 -1.99 7.83
N ILE A 50 -10.01 -1.21 8.75
CA ILE A 50 -9.23 -0.31 9.62
C ILE A 50 -8.19 -1.07 10.45
N PRO A 51 -8.55 -2.11 11.25
CA PRO A 51 -7.55 -2.81 12.06
C PRO A 51 -6.50 -3.55 11.22
N LYS A 52 -6.89 -4.09 10.06
CA LYS A 52 -5.96 -4.76 9.14
C LYS A 52 -4.99 -3.78 8.49
N LEU A 53 -5.50 -2.66 8.01
CA LEU A 53 -4.68 -1.63 7.37
C LEU A 53 -3.71 -1.01 8.38
N LYS A 54 -4.14 -0.71 9.61
CA LYS A 54 -3.22 -0.24 10.66
C LYS A 54 -2.10 -1.24 10.93
N SER A 55 -2.43 -2.53 11.04
CA SER A 55 -1.43 -3.58 11.23
C SER A 55 -0.46 -3.68 10.04
N HIS A 56 -0.99 -3.60 8.81
CA HIS A 56 -0.19 -3.58 7.59
C HIS A 56 0.77 -2.39 7.56
N LEU A 57 0.30 -1.17 7.80
CA LEU A 57 1.10 0.05 7.79
C LEU A 57 2.17 0.04 8.89
N ARG A 58 1.84 -0.43 10.10
CA ARG A 58 2.83 -0.64 11.18
C ARG A 58 3.91 -1.62 10.79
N PHE A 59 3.55 -2.71 10.11
CA PHE A 59 4.52 -3.66 9.60
C PHE A 59 5.42 -3.05 8.52
N ARG A 60 4.86 -2.26 7.59
CA ARG A 60 5.65 -1.56 6.56
C ARG A 60 6.69 -0.62 7.17
N ARG A 61 6.31 0.14 8.20
CA ARG A 61 7.18 1.08 8.94
C ARG A 61 8.06 0.40 10.01
N SER A 62 7.94 -0.91 10.18
CA SER A 62 8.78 -1.63 11.15
C SER A 62 10.25 -1.65 10.72
N LYS A 63 11.10 -2.36 11.46
CA LYS A 63 12.52 -2.57 11.14
C LYS A 63 12.82 -3.03 9.69
N TRP A 64 11.81 -3.58 9.02
CA TRP A 64 11.92 -4.02 7.63
C TRP A 64 11.92 -2.86 6.63
N ASP A 65 11.27 -1.74 6.98
CA ASP A 65 11.20 -0.52 6.16
C ASP A 65 10.91 -0.85 4.68
N LEU A 66 9.65 -1.26 4.47
CA LEU A 66 9.18 -1.81 3.19
C LEU A 66 8.90 -0.74 2.13
N ASP A 67 8.89 0.53 2.51
CA ASP A 67 8.72 1.64 1.58
C ASP A 67 10.01 1.88 0.78
N HIS A 68 11.18 1.62 1.38
CA HIS A 68 12.51 1.81 0.76
C HIS A 68 13.23 0.48 0.45
N VAL A 69 12.53 -0.66 0.50
CA VAL A 69 13.16 -1.97 0.27
C VAL A 69 13.75 -2.14 -1.13
N ALA A 70 13.16 -1.46 -2.13
CA ALA A 70 13.63 -1.49 -3.51
C ALA A 70 14.91 -0.66 -3.72
N ASP A 71 15.13 0.35 -2.88
CA ASP A 71 16.30 1.24 -2.94
C ASP A 71 17.55 0.59 -2.32
N LYS A 72 17.33 -0.43 -1.46
CA LYS A 72 18.42 -1.13 -0.76
C LYS A 72 19.21 -2.03 -1.71
N PRO A 73 20.54 -2.10 -1.55
CA PRO A 73 21.38 -2.93 -2.40
C PRO A 73 21.00 -4.40 -2.27
N ARG A 74 20.93 -5.10 -3.40
CA ARG A 74 20.63 -6.54 -3.45
C ARG A 74 21.85 -7.39 -3.09
N ASN A 75 22.27 -7.37 -1.82
CA ASN A 75 23.47 -8.07 -1.34
C ASN A 75 23.20 -9.38 -0.55
N HIS A 76 21.95 -9.80 -0.40
CA HIS A 76 21.63 -11.06 0.27
C HIS A 76 22.19 -12.28 -0.51
N PRO A 77 22.70 -13.34 0.17
CA PRO A 77 23.22 -14.55 -0.50
C PRO A 77 22.25 -15.19 -1.51
N LEU A 78 20.94 -15.12 -1.25
CA LEU A 78 19.91 -15.57 -2.22
C LEU A 78 20.03 -14.92 -3.60
N HIS A 79 20.53 -13.68 -3.69
CA HIS A 79 20.62 -12.97 -4.96
C HIS A 79 21.72 -13.51 -5.89
N SER A 80 22.67 -14.30 -5.38
CA SER A 80 23.63 -15.01 -6.25
C SER A 80 22.97 -16.15 -7.01
N HIS A 81 21.95 -16.79 -6.41
CA HIS A 81 21.22 -17.92 -6.98
C HIS A 81 19.94 -17.49 -7.70
N TRP A 82 19.32 -16.38 -7.26
CA TRP A 82 18.12 -15.80 -7.86
C TRP A 82 18.45 -14.45 -8.50
N LYS A 83 18.97 -14.51 -9.72
CA LYS A 83 19.26 -13.29 -10.50
C LYS A 83 17.95 -12.56 -10.83
N PRO A 84 17.91 -11.22 -10.70
CA PRO A 84 16.76 -10.45 -11.12
C PRO A 84 16.53 -10.67 -12.61
N ARG A 85 15.25 -10.72 -13.01
CA ARG A 85 14.89 -10.75 -14.42
C ARG A 85 15.23 -9.37 -14.99
N VAL A 86 16.34 -9.27 -15.70
CA VAL A 86 16.73 -8.05 -16.41
C VAL A 86 15.77 -7.94 -17.60
N TYR A 87 14.71 -7.14 -17.45
CA TYR A 87 13.95 -6.74 -18.61
C TYR A 87 14.78 -5.69 -19.34
N CYS A 88 15.29 -6.03 -20.53
CA CYS A 88 15.81 -5.04 -21.47
C CYS A 88 14.63 -4.15 -21.87
N PHE A 89 14.72 -2.85 -21.57
CA PHE A 89 13.90 -1.81 -22.18
C PHE A 89 14.69 -1.18 -23.32
#